data_AF-A0A4R7T8L0-F1
#
_entry.id   AF-A0A4R7T8L0-F1
#
_cell.length_a   1.000
_cell.length_b   1.000
_cell.length_c   1.000
_cell.angle_alpha   90.00
_cell.angle_beta   90.00
_cell.angle_gamma   90.00
#
_symmetry.space_group_name_H-M   'P 1'
#
loop_
_entity.id
_entity.type
_entity.pdbx_description
1 polymer ?
#
loop_
_entity_poly.entity_id
_entity_poly.type
_entity_poly.pdbx_seq_one_letter_code
_entity_poly.pdbx_strand_id
1 'polypeptide(L)'
;MAHDGDDKAGGARIQNLRVLEGRFVLERVSDVRQVVPGAGLLALVLGPDGGAAMRRDDTAEDGWVALWNGDDAHDPEATGMLSAIVAPLAANDLPVWTAASYDGDLVLVPAARFDEAIDVLRAAGHHVAV
;
A
#
# COMPACT_ATOMS: atom_id res chain seq x y z
N MET A 1 -30.20 7.78 31.21
CA MET A 1 -29.47 8.47 30.13
C MET A 1 -29.10 7.40 29.12
N ALA A 2 -29.86 7.30 28.04
CA ALA A 2 -29.53 6.43 26.93
C ALA A 2 -28.38 7.08 26.15
N HIS A 3 -27.26 6.37 26.00
CA HIS A 3 -26.25 6.74 25.02
C HIS A 3 -26.73 6.18 23.70
N ASP A 4 -27.48 7.00 22.99
CA ASP A 4 -27.76 6.82 21.56
C ASP A 4 -26.41 7.04 20.86
N GLY A 5 -25.81 5.94 20.43
CA GLY A 5 -24.52 5.91 19.74
C GLY A 5 -24.73 5.41 18.32
N ASP A 6 -25.66 6.04 17.62
CA ASP A 6 -25.80 5.90 16.17
C ASP A 6 -24.55 6.52 15.48
N ASP A 7 -24.03 5.78 14.51
CA ASP A 7 -23.02 6.18 13.50
C ASP A 7 -21.58 6.50 13.94
N LYS A 8 -20.77 5.44 14.09
CA LYS A 8 -19.34 5.45 13.72
C LYS A 8 -19.00 4.25 12.83
N ALA A 9 -19.85 3.96 11.85
CA ALA A 9 -19.30 3.38 10.62
C ALA A 9 -18.33 4.44 10.07
N GLY A 10 -17.03 4.21 10.19
CA GLY A 10 -16.02 5.12 9.66
C GLY A 10 -16.31 5.31 8.18
N GLY A 11 -16.91 6.44 7.82
CA GLY A 11 -17.27 6.74 6.43
C GLY A 11 -16.05 6.50 5.57
N ALA A 12 -16.19 5.61 4.58
CA ALA A 12 -15.10 5.20 3.72
C ALA A 12 -14.38 6.45 3.20
N ARG A 13 -13.16 6.67 3.68
CA ARG A 13 -12.39 7.84 3.32
C ARG A 13 -11.89 7.61 1.91
N ILE A 14 -12.53 8.26 0.94
CA ILE A 14 -12.09 8.25 -0.46
C ILE A 14 -10.65 8.76 -0.54
N GLN A 15 -9.82 8.11 -1.35
CA GLN A 15 -8.39 8.38 -1.52
C GLN A 15 -8.09 8.54 -3.01
N ASN A 16 -7.09 9.36 -3.31
CA ASN A 16 -6.48 9.44 -4.63
C ASN A 16 -5.22 8.58 -4.62
N LEU A 17 -5.17 7.60 -5.51
CA LEU A 17 -4.07 6.65 -5.64
C LEU A 17 -3.45 6.80 -7.02
N ARG A 18 -2.12 6.90 -7.07
CA ARG A 18 -1.34 6.83 -8.31
C ARG A 18 -0.63 5.49 -8.40
N VAL A 19 -0.71 4.85 -9.56
CA VAL A 19 0.09 3.67 -9.88
C VAL A 19 1.53 4.12 -10.14
N LEU A 20 2.50 3.48 -9.48
CA LEU A 20 3.90 3.72 -9.73
C LEU A 20 4.38 2.85 -10.90
N GLU A 21 5.23 3.42 -11.76
CA GLU A 21 5.81 2.71 -12.89
C GLU A 21 6.72 1.57 -12.43
N GLY A 22 6.62 0.43 -13.12
CA GLY A 22 7.50 -0.71 -12.97
C GLY A 22 6.85 -1.89 -12.25
N ARG A 23 7.68 -2.88 -11.92
CA ARG A 23 7.32 -4.02 -11.08
C ARG A 23 8.28 -4.11 -9.91
N PHE A 24 7.80 -4.68 -8.80
CA PHE A 24 8.56 -4.76 -7.57
C PHE A 24 8.62 -6.18 -7.02
N VAL A 25 9.72 -6.52 -6.35
CA VAL A 25 9.93 -7.81 -5.69
C VAL A 25 10.18 -7.60 -4.21
N LEU A 26 9.55 -8.47 -3.40
CA LEU A 26 9.73 -8.50 -1.96
C LEU A 26 10.88 -9.44 -1.61
N GLU A 27 11.97 -8.88 -1.08
CA GLU A 27 13.16 -9.61 -0.69
C GLU A 27 13.29 -9.66 0.83
N ARG A 28 13.74 -10.80 1.36
CA ARG A 28 14.11 -10.91 2.77
C ARG A 28 15.51 -10.31 2.98
N VAL A 29 15.64 -9.47 4.00
CA VAL A 29 16.92 -8.87 4.39
C VAL A 29 17.41 -9.52 5.68
N SER A 30 18.51 -10.26 5.59
CA SER A 30 19.19 -10.85 6.77
C SER A 30 20.30 -9.97 7.33
N ASP A 31 20.88 -9.08 6.51
CA ASP A 31 21.88 -8.11 6.92
C ASP A 31 21.62 -6.76 6.24
N VAL A 32 21.18 -5.78 7.02
CA VAL A 32 20.85 -4.43 6.51
C VAL A 32 22.05 -3.74 5.85
N ARG A 33 23.28 -4.07 6.26
CA ARG A 33 24.50 -3.44 5.71
C ARG A 33 24.76 -3.82 4.26
N GLN A 34 24.14 -4.90 3.79
CA GLN A 34 24.21 -5.35 2.40
C GLN A 34 23.13 -4.69 1.53
N VAL A 35 22.15 -4.02 2.13
CA VAL A 35 21.13 -3.27 1.40
C VAL A 35 21.78 -1.99 0.89
N VAL A 36 22.12 -1.97 -0.40
CA VAL A 36 22.63 -0.76 -1.06
C VAL A 36 21.44 0.14 -1.41
N PRO A 37 21.37 1.38 -0.89
CA PRO A 37 20.42 2.38 -1.35
C PRO A 37 20.74 2.75 -2.80
N GLY A 38 19.74 2.72 -3.65
CA GLY A 38 19.89 3.02 -5.08
C GLY A 38 18.52 3.13 -5.76
N ALA A 39 18.52 3.44 -7.05
CA ALA A 39 17.29 3.73 -7.81
C ALA A 39 16.23 2.61 -7.77
N GLY A 40 16.63 1.37 -7.48
CA GLY A 40 15.69 0.25 -7.37
C GLY A 40 15.10 0.04 -5.98
N LEU A 41 15.60 0.65 -4.91
CA LEU A 41 15.03 0.42 -3.56
C LEU A 41 13.79 1.32 -3.36
N LEU A 42 12.62 0.71 -3.23
CA LEU A 42 11.37 1.43 -2.96
C LEU A 42 11.12 1.59 -1.45
N ALA A 43 11.28 0.51 -0.68
CA ALA A 43 11.07 0.52 0.75
C ALA A 43 11.97 -0.49 1.46
N LEU A 44 12.40 -0.16 2.68
CA LEU A 44 13.13 -1.04 3.58
C LEU A 44 12.47 -1.00 4.95
N VAL A 45 11.97 -2.15 5.41
CA VAL A 45 11.39 -2.31 6.74
C VAL A 45 12.32 -3.19 7.56
N LEU A 46 12.76 -2.72 8.73
CA LEU A 46 13.62 -3.48 9.64
C LEU A 46 12.78 -3.98 10.81
N GLY A 47 12.61 -5.29 10.89
CA GLY A 47 12.00 -5.97 12.03
C GLY A 47 13.05 -6.49 13.02
N PRO A 48 12.59 -7.01 14.17
CA PRO A 48 13.48 -7.56 15.20
C PRO A 48 14.27 -8.79 14.73
N ASP A 49 13.70 -9.60 13.83
CA ASP A 49 14.28 -10.87 13.36
C ASP A 49 14.83 -10.81 11.92
N GLY A 50 14.99 -9.60 11.38
CA GLY A 50 15.35 -9.35 9.99
C GLY A 50 14.43 -8.33 9.33
N GLY A 51 14.73 -7.99 8.09
CA GLY A 51 14.01 -6.97 7.34
C GLY A 51 13.37 -7.49 6.06
N ALA A 52 12.68 -6.56 5.40
CA ALA A 52 12.10 -6.73 4.09
C ALA A 52 12.52 -5.54 3.22
N ALA A 53 12.95 -5.81 1.99
CA ALA A 53 13.20 -4.79 0.98
C ALA A 53 12.21 -4.98 -0.16
N MET A 54 11.54 -3.90 -0.57
CA MET A 54 10.76 -3.86 -1.79
C MET A 54 11.63 -3.20 -2.86
N ARG A 55 11.95 -3.93 -3.93
CA ARG A 55 12.86 -3.46 -4.98
C ARG A 55 12.23 -3.51 -6.35
N ARG A 56 12.54 -2.53 -7.21
CA ARG A 56 12.13 -2.54 -8.61
C ARG A 56 12.88 -3.63 -9.37
N ASP A 57 12.11 -4.48 -10.03
CA ASP A 57 12.56 -5.47 -11.00
C ASP A 57 11.46 -5.62 -12.06
N ASP A 58 11.62 -4.91 -13.18
CA ASP A 58 10.63 -4.88 -14.27
C ASP A 58 10.56 -6.21 -15.05
N THR A 59 11.47 -7.14 -14.77
CA THR A 59 11.48 -8.48 -15.41
C THR A 59 10.73 -9.53 -14.59
N ALA A 60 10.31 -9.20 -13.37
CA ALA A 60 9.61 -10.12 -12.49
C ALA A 60 8.19 -10.42 -12.99
N GLU A 61 7.96 -11.66 -13.44
CA GLU A 61 6.63 -12.13 -13.86
C GLU A 61 5.64 -12.19 -12.69
N ASP A 62 6.11 -12.62 -11.51
CA ASP A 62 5.35 -12.67 -10.25
C ASP A 62 5.57 -11.44 -9.35
N GLY A 63 5.85 -10.29 -9.97
CA GLY A 63 6.11 -9.04 -9.27
C GLY A 63 4.87 -8.40 -8.62
N TRP A 64 5.09 -7.28 -7.95
CA TRP A 64 4.10 -6.44 -7.31
C TRP A 64 3.95 -5.12 -8.08
N VAL A 65 2.76 -4.54 -8.03
CA VAL A 65 2.48 -3.19 -8.53
C VAL A 65 2.22 -2.28 -7.34
N ALA A 66 2.85 -1.11 -7.33
CA ALA A 66 2.72 -0.15 -6.24
C ALA A 66 1.69 0.94 -6.53
N LEU A 67 0.86 1.20 -5.52
CA LEU A 67 -0.09 2.28 -5.42
C LEU A 67 0.41 3.27 -4.36
N TRP A 68 0.31 4.56 -4.64
CA TRP A 68 0.77 5.65 -3.79
C TRP A 68 -0.36 6.63 -3.52
N ASN A 69 -0.61 6.97 -2.25
CA ASN A 69 -1.66 7.93 -1.87
C ASN A 69 -1.12 9.31 -1.40
N GLY A 70 0.18 9.54 -1.43
CA GLY A 70 0.79 10.75 -0.87
C GLY A 70 0.95 11.92 -1.85
N ASP A 71 0.31 11.88 -3.04
CA ASP A 71 0.29 13.03 -3.94
C ASP A 71 -0.57 14.18 -3.34
N ASP A 72 -1.55 13.84 -2.50
CA ASP A 72 -2.30 14.78 -1.66
C ASP A 72 -1.83 14.60 -0.21
N ALA A 73 -0.91 15.47 0.22
CA ALA A 73 -0.36 15.41 1.57
C ALA A 73 -1.49 15.41 2.62
N HIS A 74 -1.49 14.40 3.46
CA HIS A 74 -2.35 14.32 4.64
C HIS A 74 -1.51 14.42 5.90
N ASP A 75 -2.15 14.82 7.01
CA ASP A 75 -1.50 14.81 8.31
C ASP A 75 -0.98 13.38 8.62
N PRO A 76 0.28 13.20 9.04
CA PRO A 76 0.79 11.90 9.50
C PRO A 76 -0.04 11.28 10.64
N GLU A 77 -0.74 12.11 11.43
CA GLU A 77 -1.64 11.66 12.49
C GLU A 77 -3.07 11.37 12.00
N ALA A 78 -3.34 11.55 10.69
CA ALA A 78 -4.64 11.26 10.10
C ALA A 78 -4.98 9.76 10.21
N THR A 79 -5.93 9.44 11.07
CA THR A 79 -6.36 8.06 11.28
C THR A 79 -7.24 7.57 10.14
N GLY A 80 -7.03 6.33 9.73
CA GLY A 80 -7.96 5.59 8.88
C GLY A 80 -7.70 5.67 7.37
N MET A 81 -6.73 6.46 6.93
CA MET A 81 -6.35 6.62 5.51
C MET A 81 -5.93 5.28 4.89
N LEU A 82 -4.90 4.64 5.44
CA LEU A 82 -4.44 3.32 4.99
C LEU A 82 -5.53 2.24 5.14
N SER A 83 -6.30 2.28 6.24
CA SER A 83 -7.37 1.30 6.45
C SER A 83 -8.48 1.40 5.41
N ALA A 84 -8.78 2.60 4.92
CA ALA A 84 -9.78 2.79 3.88
C ALA A 84 -9.37 2.09 2.57
N ILE A 85 -8.07 2.00 2.30
CA ILE A 85 -7.51 1.31 1.13
C ILE A 85 -7.41 -0.21 1.37
N VAL A 86 -6.86 -0.62 2.52
CA VAL A 86 -6.56 -2.04 2.80
C VAL A 86 -7.82 -2.86 3.08
N ALA A 87 -8.81 -2.28 3.78
CA ALA A 87 -10.03 -3.00 4.15
C ALA A 87 -10.80 -3.59 2.95
N PRO A 88 -11.11 -2.84 1.87
CA PRO A 88 -11.80 -3.42 0.72
C PRO A 88 -10.96 -4.46 -0.01
N LEU A 89 -9.64 -4.30 -0.10
CA LEU A 89 -8.75 -5.30 -0.69
C LEU A 89 -8.78 -6.62 0.12
N ALA A 90 -8.65 -6.52 1.44
CA ALA A 90 -8.71 -7.68 2.33
C ALA A 90 -10.09 -8.38 2.29
N ALA A 91 -11.18 -7.62 2.18
CA ALA A 91 -12.53 -8.18 2.05
C ALA A 91 -12.76 -8.97 0.74
N ASN A 92 -11.87 -8.82 -0.25
CA ASN A 92 -11.87 -9.54 -1.52
C ASN A 92 -10.66 -10.50 -1.63
N ASP A 93 -10.08 -10.91 -0.49
CA ASP A 93 -8.95 -11.84 -0.42
C ASP A 93 -7.72 -11.42 -1.26
N LEU A 94 -7.54 -10.12 -1.50
CA LEU A 94 -6.39 -9.59 -2.23
C LEU A 94 -5.19 -9.41 -1.28
N PRO A 95 -4.06 -10.08 -1.53
CA PRO A 95 -2.85 -9.87 -0.76
C PRO A 95 -2.36 -8.43 -0.91
N VAL A 96 -1.90 -7.86 0.20
CA VAL A 96 -1.30 -6.53 0.22
C VAL A 96 0.02 -6.57 0.97
N TRP A 97 0.97 -5.79 0.47
CA TRP A 97 2.16 -5.39 1.24
C TRP A 97 2.16 -3.87 1.35
N THR A 98 2.40 -3.32 2.54
CA THR A 98 2.29 -1.89 2.77
C THR A 98 3.49 -1.32 3.50
N ALA A 99 3.86 -0.09 3.18
CA ALA A 99 4.84 0.68 3.96
C ALA A 99 4.40 2.15 4.02
N ALA A 100 4.32 2.69 5.24
CA ALA A 100 4.03 4.09 5.47
C ALA A 100 5.32 4.93 5.38
N SER A 101 5.17 6.17 4.93
CA SER A 101 6.21 7.19 4.94
C SER A 101 5.66 8.48 5.58
N TYR A 102 6.42 9.57 5.51
CA TYR A 102 5.95 10.86 6.01
C TYR A 102 4.81 11.44 5.15
N ASP A 103 4.92 11.33 3.83
CA ASP A 103 4.00 11.99 2.89
C ASP A 103 2.77 11.13 2.53
N GLY A 104 2.85 9.82 2.81
CA GLY A 104 1.79 8.87 2.50
C GLY A 104 2.26 7.43 2.59
N ASP A 105 1.40 6.53 2.13
CA ASP A 105 1.54 5.10 2.18
C ASP A 105 1.78 4.50 0.79
N LEU A 106 2.67 3.51 0.75
CA LEU A 106 2.78 2.56 -0.35
C LEU A 106 1.87 1.37 -0.07
N VAL A 107 1.02 1.03 -1.05
CA VAL A 107 0.20 -0.19 -1.04
C VAL A 107 0.54 -0.99 -2.29
N LEU A 108 1.10 -2.18 -2.09
CA LEU A 108 1.50 -3.07 -3.17
C LEU A 108 0.55 -4.25 -3.26
N VAL A 109 0.15 -4.58 -4.49
CA VAL A 109 -0.67 -5.75 -4.82
C VAL A 109 0.06 -6.65 -5.83
N PRO A 110 -0.20 -7.98 -5.85
CA PRO A 110 0.38 -8.86 -6.86
C PRO A 110 0.02 -8.40 -8.27
N ALA A 111 0.99 -8.35 -9.19
CA ALA A 111 0.78 -7.89 -10.55
C ALA A 111 -0.28 -8.72 -11.29
N ALA A 112 -0.33 -10.03 -11.04
CA ALA A 112 -1.32 -10.93 -11.60
C ALA A 112 -2.77 -10.64 -11.16
N ARG A 113 -2.97 -9.89 -10.06
CA ARG A 113 -4.28 -9.51 -9.51
C ARG A 113 -4.48 -7.99 -9.51
N PHE A 114 -3.69 -7.27 -10.31
CA PHE A 114 -3.72 -5.81 -10.32
C PHE A 114 -5.06 -5.26 -10.80
N ASP A 115 -5.59 -5.75 -11.92
CA ASP A 115 -6.88 -5.28 -12.46
C ASP A 115 -8.02 -5.50 -11.47
N GLU A 116 -8.05 -6.66 -10.81
CA GLU A 116 -9.01 -6.98 -9.74
C GLU A 116 -8.90 -5.99 -8.57
N ALA A 117 -7.68 -5.66 -8.13
CA ALA A 117 -7.46 -4.69 -7.07
C ALA A 117 -7.94 -3.28 -7.45
N ILE A 118 -7.70 -2.85 -8.69
CA ILE A 118 -8.18 -1.56 -9.19
C ILE A 118 -9.71 -1.50 -9.17
N ASP A 119 -10.38 -2.55 -9.63
CA ASP A 119 -11.84 -2.62 -9.65
C ASP A 119 -12.42 -2.57 -8.23
N VAL A 120 -11.83 -3.32 -7.29
CA VAL A 120 -12.22 -3.30 -5.86
C VAL A 120 -12.06 -1.90 -5.26
N LEU A 121 -10.92 -1.23 -5.50
CA LEU A 121 -10.67 0.10 -4.96
C LEU A 121 -11.60 1.15 -5.56
N ARG A 122 -11.89 1.08 -6.86
CA ARG A 122 -12.85 1.97 -7.53
C ARG A 122 -14.27 1.72 -7.05
N ALA A 123 -14.67 0.46 -6.83
CA ALA A 123 -15.97 0.11 -6.27
C ALA A 123 -16.14 0.62 -4.83
N ALA A 124 -15.06 0.68 -4.06
CA ALA A 124 -15.03 1.31 -2.73
C ALA A 124 -15.03 2.86 -2.78
N GLY A 125 -15.00 3.46 -3.98
CA GLY A 125 -15.09 4.90 -4.20
C GLY A 125 -13.74 5.61 -4.34
N HIS A 126 -12.61 4.90 -4.31
CA HIS A 126 -11.29 5.51 -4.50
C HIS A 126 -11.06 5.92 -5.97
N HIS A 127 -10.26 6.96 -6.17
CA HIS A 127 -9.77 7.35 -7.48
C HIS A 127 -8.40 6.72 -7.70
N VAL A 128 -8.24 5.92 -8.75
CA VAL A 128 -6.95 5.33 -9.11
C VAL A 128 -6.51 5.78 -10.50
N ALA A 129 -5.44 6.58 -10.53
CA ALA A 129 -4.75 7.02 -11.74
C ALA A 129 -3.71 5.96 -12.15
N VAL A 130 -3.94 5.37 -13.32
CA VAL A 130 -3.11 4.32 -13.93
C VAL A 130 -2.26 4.92 -15.03
#